data_AF-A0A9E2MIC8-F1
#
_entry.id   AF-A0A9E2MIC8-F1
#
_cell.length_a   1.000
_cell.length_b   1.000
_cell.length_c   1.000
_cell.angle_alpha   90.00
_cell.angle_beta   90.00
_cell.angle_gamma   90.00
#
_symmetry.space_group_name_H-M   'P 1'
#
loop_
_entity.id
_entity.type
_entity.pdbx_description
1 polymer ?
#
loop_
_entity_poly.entity_id
_entity_poly.type
_entity_poly.pdbx_seq_one_letter_code
_entity_poly.pdbx_strand_id
1 'polypeptide(L)'
;MLSLSNTNSRRSRSGRTFEAIIYKIYDILDYPFDSQGKVGRKVFESVGLGKKVDSVLPSIEEFKRRRNKTIIGTMKTSLRERWQEVAEEIERTKIPEIHLLTVDTHIAGSKAKEMGMHNIVIVTSKELADSDSLLDCKNIISFEEYFFEEIPKYLDYWK
;
A
#
# COMPACT_ATOMS: atom_id res chain seq x y z
N MET A 1 -22.34 4.50 25.12
CA MET A 1 -21.40 3.35 25.06
C MET A 1 -21.66 2.40 23.87
N LEU A 2 -22.89 2.23 23.37
CA LEU A 2 -23.20 1.35 22.23
C LEU A 2 -22.86 1.93 20.84
N SER A 3 -22.89 3.25 20.66
CA SER A 3 -22.59 3.93 19.38
C SER A 3 -21.12 3.85 18.96
N LEU A 4 -20.20 3.84 19.94
CA LEU A 4 -18.76 3.78 19.69
C LEU A 4 -18.32 2.35 19.28
N SER A 5 -18.89 1.30 19.90
CA SER A 5 -18.62 -0.10 19.53
C SER A 5 -19.08 -0.46 18.12
N ASN A 6 -20.28 -0.02 17.70
CA ASN A 6 -20.76 -0.28 16.33
C ASN A 6 -19.93 0.47 15.28
N THR A 7 -19.51 1.71 15.56
CA THR A 7 -18.68 2.51 14.65
C THR A 7 -17.29 1.91 14.48
N ASN A 8 -16.67 1.43 15.58
CA ASN A 8 -15.36 0.78 15.53
C ASN A 8 -15.42 -0.59 14.83
N SER A 9 -16.49 -1.36 15.03
CA SER A 9 -16.71 -2.64 14.33
C SER A 9 -16.83 -2.43 12.81
N ARG A 10 -17.59 -1.40 12.38
CA ARG A 10 -17.70 -1.04 10.96
C ARG A 10 -16.36 -0.60 10.36
N ARG A 11 -15.61 0.25 11.06
CA ARG A 11 -14.29 0.73 10.62
C ARG A 11 -13.28 -0.41 10.45
N SER A 12 -13.24 -1.37 11.40
CA SER A 12 -12.37 -2.54 11.30
C SER A 12 -12.78 -3.48 10.15
N ARG A 13 -14.08 -3.61 9.88
CA ARG A 13 -14.60 -4.42 8.77
C ARG A 13 -14.29 -3.81 7.41
N SER A 14 -14.40 -2.48 7.26
CA SER A 14 -14.09 -1.78 6.01
C SER A 14 -12.62 -1.92 5.61
N GLY A 15 -11.69 -1.83 6.57
CA GLY A 15 -10.25 -2.06 6.30
C GLY A 15 -9.97 -3.46 5.78
N ARG A 16 -10.44 -4.48 6.51
CA ARG A 16 -10.28 -5.89 6.11
C ARG A 16 -10.94 -6.23 4.77
N THR A 17 -12.07 -5.60 4.47
CA THR A 17 -12.76 -5.80 3.19
C THR A 17 -11.94 -5.22 2.06
N PHE A 18 -11.35 -4.02 2.23
CA PHE A 18 -10.51 -3.41 1.23
C PHE A 18 -9.24 -4.23 0.97
N GLU A 19 -8.54 -4.66 2.02
CA GLU A 19 -7.40 -5.60 1.90
C GLU A 19 -7.79 -6.87 1.12
N ALA A 20 -8.91 -7.49 1.49
CA ALA A 20 -9.39 -8.71 0.83
C ALA A 20 -9.74 -8.50 -0.65
N ILE A 21 -10.30 -7.33 -1.01
CA ILE A 21 -10.58 -6.99 -2.41
C ILE A 21 -9.26 -6.89 -3.19
N ILE A 22 -8.25 -6.20 -2.67
CA ILE A 22 -6.96 -6.06 -3.35
C ILE A 22 -6.29 -7.43 -3.52
N TYR A 23 -6.27 -8.27 -2.49
CA TYR A 23 -5.75 -9.63 -2.61
C TYR A 23 -6.52 -10.47 -3.64
N LYS A 24 -7.84 -10.31 -3.70
CA LYS A 24 -8.63 -11.02 -4.70
C LYS A 24 -8.32 -10.56 -6.12
N ILE A 25 -8.00 -9.27 -6.30
CA ILE A 25 -7.52 -8.75 -7.59
C ILE A 25 -6.17 -9.35 -7.93
N TYR A 26 -5.22 -9.41 -6.98
CA TYR A 26 -3.93 -10.10 -7.20
C TYR A 26 -4.13 -11.56 -7.63
N ASP A 27 -5.02 -12.30 -6.95
CA ASP A 27 -5.34 -13.69 -7.31
C ASP A 27 -5.96 -13.81 -8.73
N ILE A 28 -6.85 -12.89 -9.11
CA ILE A 28 -7.51 -12.90 -10.43
C ILE A 28 -6.51 -12.59 -11.55
N LEU A 29 -5.57 -11.69 -11.29
CA LEU A 29 -4.52 -11.29 -12.25
C LEU A 29 -3.32 -12.25 -12.24
N ASP A 30 -3.35 -13.30 -11.42
CA ASP A 30 -2.25 -14.26 -11.23
C ASP A 30 -0.92 -13.60 -10.82
N TYR A 31 -1.01 -12.55 -10.00
CA TYR A 31 0.15 -11.87 -9.47
C TYR A 31 0.65 -12.57 -8.19
N PRO A 32 1.90 -13.06 -8.16
CA PRO A 32 2.45 -13.62 -6.94
C PRO A 32 2.56 -12.52 -5.88
N PHE A 33 2.12 -12.86 -4.66
CA PHE A 33 2.28 -12.00 -3.50
C PHE A 33 2.37 -12.82 -2.22
N ASP A 34 3.03 -12.23 -1.25
CA ASP A 34 3.00 -12.63 0.15
C ASP A 34 2.23 -11.58 0.97
N SER A 35 1.31 -12.05 1.80
CA SER A 35 0.61 -11.22 2.78
C SER A 35 0.88 -11.72 4.19
N GLN A 36 0.74 -10.86 5.20
CA GLN A 36 0.91 -11.29 6.61
C GLN A 36 -0.04 -12.43 6.98
N GLY A 37 -1.22 -12.51 6.35
CA GLY A 37 -2.18 -13.61 6.54
C GLY A 37 -1.75 -14.92 5.88
N LYS A 38 -1.04 -14.87 4.75
CA LYS A 38 -0.62 -16.03 3.97
C LYS A 38 0.66 -16.68 4.50
N VAL A 39 1.70 -15.89 4.78
CA VAL A 39 3.02 -16.40 5.22
C VAL A 39 3.31 -16.18 6.70
N GLY A 40 2.46 -15.41 7.39
CA GLY A 40 2.57 -15.16 8.82
C GLY A 40 3.46 -13.96 9.17
N ARG A 41 3.06 -13.24 10.22
CA ARG A 41 3.71 -12.00 10.66
C ARG A 41 5.20 -12.17 11.02
N LYS A 42 5.59 -13.32 11.60
CA LYS A 42 6.99 -13.58 11.98
C LYS A 42 7.94 -13.55 10.77
N VAL A 43 7.47 -13.95 9.60
CA VAL A 43 8.26 -13.95 8.37
C VAL A 43 8.52 -12.52 7.91
N PHE A 44 7.51 -11.65 7.94
CA PHE A 44 7.66 -10.21 7.67
C PHE A 44 8.64 -9.56 8.64
N GLU A 45 8.47 -9.80 9.95
CA GLU A 45 9.35 -9.25 10.97
C GLU A 45 10.81 -9.70 10.79
N SER A 46 11.04 -10.96 10.35
CA SER A 46 12.38 -11.51 10.10
C SER A 46 13.15 -10.79 8.99
N VAL A 47 12.44 -10.18 8.04
CA VAL A 47 13.04 -9.42 6.93
C VAL A 47 13.08 -7.92 7.21
N GLY A 48 12.66 -7.52 8.40
CA GLY A 48 12.59 -6.12 8.82
C GLY A 48 11.37 -5.40 8.28
N LEU A 49 10.33 -6.10 7.80
CA LEU A 49 9.05 -5.48 7.47
C LEU A 49 8.18 -5.46 8.73
N GLY A 50 7.72 -4.28 9.13
CA GLY A 50 6.86 -4.15 10.31
C GLY A 50 5.40 -4.39 10.03
N LYS A 51 4.60 -4.22 11.09
CA LYS A 51 3.18 -4.60 11.14
C LYS A 51 2.29 -3.81 10.18
N LYS A 52 2.78 -2.69 9.64
CA LYS A 52 2.03 -1.80 8.74
C LYS A 52 2.12 -2.21 7.27
N VAL A 53 2.99 -3.18 6.94
CA VAL A 53 3.09 -3.71 5.59
C VAL A 53 2.09 -4.85 5.43
N ASP A 54 1.18 -4.70 4.48
CA ASP A 54 0.09 -5.65 4.27
C ASP A 54 0.48 -6.71 3.23
N SER A 55 1.21 -6.33 2.18
CA SER A 55 1.68 -7.25 1.13
C SER A 55 3.04 -6.93 0.56
N VAL A 56 3.69 -7.94 0.00
CA VAL A 56 4.92 -7.84 -0.78
C VAL A 56 4.75 -8.60 -2.09
N LEU A 57 5.12 -7.98 -3.21
CA LEU A 57 5.12 -8.60 -4.53
C LEU A 57 6.55 -8.60 -5.12
N PRO A 58 7.00 -9.68 -5.79
CA PRO A 58 6.29 -10.96 -5.96
C PRO A 58 6.25 -11.83 -4.68
N SER A 59 7.28 -11.79 -3.84
CA SER A 59 7.30 -12.49 -2.56
C SER A 59 8.32 -11.88 -1.60
N ILE A 60 8.29 -12.32 -0.34
CA ILE A 60 9.28 -11.94 0.67
C ILE A 60 10.67 -12.48 0.35
N GLU A 61 10.78 -13.61 -0.34
CA GLU A 61 12.08 -14.16 -0.73
C GLU A 61 12.76 -13.26 -1.77
N GLU A 62 12.02 -12.74 -2.76
CA GLU A 62 12.54 -11.73 -3.68
C GLU A 62 12.87 -10.43 -2.96
N PHE A 63 12.08 -10.03 -1.95
CA PHE A 63 12.38 -8.85 -1.13
C PHE A 63 13.71 -9.00 -0.38
N LYS A 64 13.99 -10.19 0.18
CA LYS A 64 15.30 -10.49 0.80
C LYS A 64 16.44 -10.37 -0.19
N ARG A 65 16.24 -10.85 -1.43
CA ARG A 65 17.26 -10.80 -2.49
C ARG A 65 17.51 -9.37 -2.98
N ARG A 66 16.44 -8.61 -3.26
CA ARG A 66 16.55 -7.26 -3.82
C ARG A 66 15.33 -6.38 -3.49
N ARG A 67 15.42 -5.69 -2.36
CA ARG A 67 14.37 -4.78 -1.83
C ARG A 67 13.88 -3.71 -2.80
N ASN A 68 14.74 -3.21 -3.70
CA ASN A 68 14.37 -2.16 -4.65
C ASN A 68 13.72 -2.69 -5.95
N LYS A 69 13.55 -4.01 -6.06
CA LYS A 69 12.88 -4.66 -7.19
C LYS A 69 11.64 -5.42 -6.75
N THR A 70 11.05 -5.01 -5.63
CA THR A 70 9.81 -5.56 -5.10
C THR A 70 8.86 -4.44 -4.75
N ILE A 71 7.56 -4.70 -4.84
CA ILE A 71 6.52 -3.77 -4.44
C ILE A 71 6.09 -4.09 -3.01
N ILE A 72 6.04 -3.07 -2.17
CA ILE A 72 5.60 -3.17 -0.79
C ILE A 72 4.29 -2.41 -0.69
N GLY A 73 3.21 -3.14 -0.44
CA GLY A 73 1.86 -2.58 -0.36
C GLY A 73 1.39 -2.41 1.07
N THR A 74 0.78 -1.27 1.35
CA THR A 74 -0.07 -1.06 2.52
C THR A 74 -1.44 -0.53 2.09
N MET A 75 -2.50 -1.01 2.73
CA MET A 75 -3.87 -0.64 2.40
C MET A 75 -4.50 0.17 3.52
N LYS A 76 -4.97 1.39 3.22
CA LYS A 76 -5.75 2.19 4.15
C LYS A 76 -6.95 2.79 3.44
N THR A 77 -8.14 2.51 3.95
CA THR A 77 -9.37 3.11 3.40
C THR A 77 -9.45 4.63 3.56
N SER A 78 -8.71 5.20 4.53
CA SER A 78 -8.64 6.64 4.76
C SER A 78 -7.30 7.04 5.37
N LEU A 79 -6.72 8.14 4.91
CA LEU A 79 -5.32 8.48 5.19
C LEU A 79 -5.14 9.36 6.44
N ARG A 80 -6.07 10.29 6.71
CA ARG A 80 -6.07 11.21 7.88
C ARG A 80 -4.65 11.56 8.37
N GLU A 81 -4.33 11.36 9.64
CA GLU A 81 -2.98 11.40 10.24
C GLU A 81 -2.26 10.04 10.21
N ARG A 82 -2.99 8.96 9.89
CA ARG A 82 -2.50 7.57 10.00
C ARG A 82 -1.46 7.16 8.97
N TRP A 83 -1.22 7.98 7.95
CA TRP A 83 -0.16 7.76 6.98
C TRP A 83 1.23 8.00 7.60
N GLN A 84 1.33 8.80 8.67
CA GLN A 84 2.60 9.05 9.37
C GLN A 84 3.19 7.76 9.95
N GLU A 85 2.35 6.82 10.38
CA GLU A 85 2.79 5.49 10.81
C GLU A 85 3.52 4.71 9.70
N VAL A 86 3.21 4.99 8.42
CA VAL A 86 3.86 4.38 7.26
C VAL A 86 5.21 5.05 7.00
N ALA A 87 5.28 6.38 7.14
CA ALA A 87 6.54 7.11 7.04
C ALA A 87 7.55 6.69 8.12
N GLU A 88 7.11 6.58 9.37
CA GLU A 88 7.93 6.06 10.48
C GLU A 88 8.45 4.64 10.19
N GLU A 89 7.61 3.80 9.56
CA GLU A 89 7.98 2.43 9.20
C GLU A 89 9.07 2.41 8.12
N ILE A 90 8.98 3.27 7.10
CA ILE A 90 10.01 3.44 6.06
C ILE A 90 11.34 3.86 6.68
N GLU A 91 11.32 4.88 7.53
CA GLU A 91 12.53 5.40 8.20
C GLU A 91 13.17 4.35 9.09
N ARG A 92 12.36 3.61 9.87
CA ARG A 92 12.84 2.58 10.80
C ARG A 92 13.45 1.38 10.09
N THR A 93 12.90 0.98 8.95
CA THR A 93 13.26 -0.28 8.26
C THR A 93 14.14 -0.08 7.04
N LYS A 94 14.36 1.18 6.65
CA LYS A 94 15.10 1.59 5.45
C LYS A 94 14.54 0.92 4.18
N ILE A 95 13.22 0.80 4.13
CA ILE A 95 12.52 0.37 2.93
C ILE A 95 12.69 1.48 1.86
N PRO A 96 12.97 1.14 0.59
CA PRO A 96 13.14 2.16 -0.45
C PRO A 96 11.87 3.00 -0.67
N GLU A 97 10.72 2.34 -0.78
CA GLU A 97 9.45 2.95 -1.13
C GLU A 97 8.29 2.05 -0.68
N ILE A 98 7.16 2.65 -0.30
CA ILE A 98 5.90 1.93 -0.01
C ILE A 98 4.78 2.47 -0.89
N HIS A 99 4.02 1.53 -1.48
CA HIS A 99 2.77 1.81 -2.17
C HIS A 99 1.63 1.80 -1.16
N LEU A 100 1.03 2.97 -0.93
CA LEU A 100 -0.09 3.19 -0.03
C LEU A 100 -1.39 3.24 -0.83
N LEU A 101 -2.10 2.13 -0.86
CA LEU A 101 -3.38 2.00 -1.55
C LEU A 101 -4.49 2.60 -0.69
N THR A 102 -5.33 3.44 -1.31
CA THR A 102 -6.40 4.14 -0.62
C THR A 102 -7.64 4.37 -1.50
N VAL A 103 -8.80 4.32 -0.83
CA VAL A 103 -10.10 4.71 -1.39
C VAL A 103 -10.62 6.00 -0.74
N ASP A 104 -9.74 6.77 -0.12
CA ASP A 104 -10.07 8.10 0.38
C ASP A 104 -10.50 8.99 -0.79
N THR A 105 -11.56 9.77 -0.62
CA THR A 105 -12.13 10.59 -1.70
C THR A 105 -11.49 11.97 -1.78
N HIS A 106 -10.63 12.32 -0.81
CA HIS A 106 -9.98 13.62 -0.77
C HIS A 106 -8.60 13.53 -0.13
N ILE A 107 -7.59 14.03 -0.86
CA ILE A 107 -6.22 14.16 -0.38
C ILE A 107 -5.75 15.57 -0.74
N ALA A 108 -5.33 16.34 0.25
CA ALA A 108 -4.76 17.66 0.01
C ALA A 108 -3.39 17.53 -0.68
N GLY A 109 -3.13 18.34 -1.71
CA GLY A 109 -1.87 18.33 -2.45
C GLY A 109 -0.62 18.54 -1.58
N SER A 110 -0.72 19.35 -0.51
CA SER A 110 0.37 19.51 0.45
C SER A 110 0.73 18.21 1.16
N LYS A 111 -0.29 17.44 1.57
CA LYS A 111 -0.12 16.14 2.22
C LYS A 111 0.41 15.08 1.24
N ALA A 112 -0.06 15.10 -0.01
CA ALA A 112 0.47 14.24 -1.05
C ALA A 112 1.96 14.48 -1.31
N LYS A 113 2.38 15.75 -1.39
CA LYS A 113 3.80 16.14 -1.51
C LYS A 113 4.63 15.68 -0.30
N GLU A 114 4.10 15.86 0.90
CA GLU A 114 4.73 15.38 2.14
C GLU A 114 4.94 13.86 2.12
N MET A 115 3.91 13.09 1.74
CA MET A 115 4.03 11.63 1.56
C MET A 115 5.12 11.27 0.55
N GLY A 116 5.22 12.01 -0.56
CA GLY A 116 6.25 11.80 -1.57
C GLY A 116 7.67 12.00 -1.04
N MET A 117 7.86 12.98 -0.14
CA MET A 117 9.16 13.20 0.53
C MET A 117 9.57 12.03 1.43
N HIS A 118 8.62 11.25 1.93
CA HIS A 118 8.87 10.03 2.72
C HIS A 118 8.90 8.75 1.87
N ASN A 119 9.04 8.85 0.54
CA ASN A 119 9.01 7.72 -0.40
C ASN A 119 7.71 6.89 -0.30
N ILE A 120 6.57 7.59 -0.14
CA ILE A 120 5.25 6.97 -0.19
C ILE A 120 4.62 7.31 -1.54
N VAL A 121 4.32 6.27 -2.31
CA VAL A 121 3.53 6.35 -3.54
C VAL A 121 2.07 6.08 -3.19
N ILE A 122 1.18 7.01 -3.47
CA ILE A 122 -0.25 6.86 -3.20
C ILE A 122 -0.90 6.22 -4.42
N VAL A 123 -1.59 5.11 -4.19
CA VAL A 123 -2.40 4.44 -5.22
C VAL A 123 -3.87 4.72 -4.93
N THR A 124 -4.58 5.35 -5.87
CA THR A 124 -5.97 5.77 -5.67
C THR A 124 -6.82 5.68 -6.95
N SER A 125 -8.10 6.07 -6.89
CA SER A 125 -8.95 6.14 -8.07
C SER A 125 -8.40 7.14 -9.08
N LYS A 126 -8.49 6.82 -10.36
CA LYS A 126 -8.10 7.72 -11.45
C LYS A 126 -8.67 9.14 -11.33
N GLU A 127 -9.94 9.27 -10.98
CA GLU A 127 -10.60 10.57 -10.77
C GLU A 127 -9.89 11.46 -9.73
N LEU A 128 -9.38 10.86 -8.66
CA LEU A 128 -8.66 11.59 -7.62
C LEU A 128 -7.21 11.86 -8.06
N ALA A 129 -6.56 10.87 -8.68
CA ALA A 129 -5.20 11.01 -9.20
C ALA A 129 -5.09 12.14 -10.23
N ASP A 130 -6.09 12.27 -11.11
CA ASP A 130 -6.16 13.30 -12.15
C ASP A 130 -6.74 14.64 -11.65
N SER A 131 -7.03 14.77 -10.35
CA SER A 131 -7.60 16.00 -9.80
C SER A 131 -6.57 17.14 -9.76
N ASP A 132 -7.02 18.38 -9.96
CA ASP A 132 -6.18 19.59 -9.94
C ASP A 132 -5.30 19.70 -8.69
N SER A 133 -5.79 19.19 -7.55
CA SER A 133 -5.05 19.19 -6.28
C SER A 133 -3.82 18.27 -6.26
N LEU A 134 -3.79 17.25 -7.12
CA LEU A 134 -2.77 16.20 -7.16
C LEU A 134 -1.96 16.16 -8.46
N LEU A 135 -2.36 16.89 -9.51
CA LEU A 135 -1.66 16.92 -10.81
C LEU A 135 -0.15 17.19 -10.72
N ASP A 136 0.29 18.03 -9.79
CA ASP A 136 1.71 18.36 -9.60
C ASP A 136 2.49 17.29 -8.79
N CYS A 137 1.82 16.28 -8.24
CA CYS A 137 2.41 15.30 -7.34
C CYS A 137 2.85 14.06 -8.11
N LYS A 138 4.17 13.85 -8.22
CA LYS A 138 4.75 12.71 -8.95
C LYS A 138 4.62 11.36 -8.27
N ASN A 139 4.20 11.34 -7.01
CA ASN A 139 4.06 10.15 -6.17
C ASN A 139 2.61 9.65 -6.09
N ILE A 140 1.78 9.97 -7.10
CA ILE A 140 0.39 9.53 -7.19
C ILE A 140 0.25 8.67 -8.43
N ILE A 141 -0.33 7.49 -8.28
CA ILE A 141 -0.69 6.61 -9.39
C ILE A 141 -2.13 6.14 -9.25
N SER A 142 -2.76 5.84 -10.37
CA SER A 142 -4.10 5.26 -10.39
C SER A 142 -4.06 3.75 -10.06
N PHE A 143 -5.19 3.18 -9.63
CA PHE A 143 -5.30 1.72 -9.47
C PHE A 143 -5.01 1.01 -10.79
N GLU A 144 -5.48 1.54 -11.91
CA GLU A 144 -5.25 1.01 -13.25
C GLU A 144 -3.76 0.96 -13.57
N GLU A 145 -3.04 2.07 -13.37
CA GLU A 145 -1.59 2.13 -13.56
C GLU A 145 -0.85 1.17 -12.63
N TYR A 146 -1.26 1.10 -11.35
CA TYR A 146 -0.67 0.19 -10.39
C TYR A 146 -0.82 -1.29 -10.80
N PHE A 147 -2.03 -1.72 -11.13
CA PHE A 147 -2.32 -3.12 -11.44
C PHE A 147 -1.83 -3.53 -12.83
N PHE A 148 -1.90 -2.66 -13.83
CA PHE A 148 -1.66 -3.04 -15.22
C PHE A 148 -0.33 -2.55 -15.79
N GLU A 149 0.36 -1.63 -15.11
CA GLU A 149 1.66 -1.14 -15.56
C GLU A 149 2.75 -1.39 -14.52
N GLU A 150 2.58 -0.91 -13.29
CA GLU A 150 3.63 -0.98 -12.28
C GLU A 150 3.90 -2.41 -11.82
N ILE A 151 2.89 -3.15 -11.34
CA ILE A 151 3.10 -4.54 -10.90
C ILE A 151 3.75 -5.39 -12.02
N PRO A 152 3.23 -5.42 -13.26
CA PRO A 152 3.86 -6.17 -14.34
C PRO A 152 5.34 -5.81 -14.59
N LYS A 153 5.72 -4.53 -14.57
CA LYS A 153 7.13 -4.10 -14.73
C LYS A 153 8.04 -4.72 -13.67
N TYR A 154 7.58 -4.79 -12.43
CA TYR A 154 8.33 -5.40 -11.33
C TYR A 154 8.36 -6.93 -11.45
N LEU A 155 7.26 -7.57 -11.86
CA LEU A 155 7.20 -9.02 -12.06
C LEU A 155 8.09 -9.47 -13.23
N ASP A 156 8.11 -8.74 -14.34
CA ASP A 156 8.93 -9.04 -15.51
C ASP A 156 10.43 -9.01 -15.20
N TYR A 157 10.86 -8.21 -14.21
CA TYR A 157 12.25 -8.24 -13.74
C TYR A 157 12.66 -9.58 -13.11
N TRP A 158 11.70 -10.37 -12.59
CA TRP A 158 11.97 -11.65 -11.92
C TRP A 158 11.68 -12.90 -12.76
N LYS A 159 11.19 -12.72 -13.99
CA LYS A 159 11.08 -13.78 -15.00
C LYS A 159 12.44 -14.12 -15.58
#